data_AF-A0A6J4LQT3-F1
#
_entry.id   AF-A0A6J4LQT3-F1
#
_cell.length_a   1.000
_cell.length_b   1.000
_cell.length_c   1.000
_cell.angle_alpha   90.00
_cell.angle_beta   90.00
_cell.angle_gamma   90.00
#
_symmetry.space_group_name_H-M   'P 1'
#
loop_
_entity.id
_entity.type
_entity.pdbx_description
1 polymer ?
#
loop_
_entity_poly.entity_id
_entity_poly.type
_entity_poly.pdbx_seq_one_letter_code
_entity_poly.pdbx_strand_id
1 'polypeptide(L)'
;MTAVLHLRGPVLVGPDEVVGEAWVVGGRITYERPAGDVTAVDGWVVPGLVDAHCHIGLDAAGAVDEQTSERQALADRDAGALLLRDAGSPADT
;
A
#
# COMPACT_ATOMS: atom_id res chain seq x y z
N MET A 1 -20.73 8.67 1.60
CA MET A 1 -20.24 8.47 0.22
C MET A 1 -18.76 8.17 0.33
N THR A 2 -18.26 7.11 -0.29
CA THR A 2 -16.83 6.79 -0.28
C THR A 2 -16.11 7.87 -1.08
N ALA A 3 -15.10 8.52 -0.50
CA ALA A 3 -14.36 9.57 -1.19
C ALA A 3 -13.71 8.99 -2.46
N VAL A 4 -13.88 9.67 -3.59
CA VAL A 4 -13.18 9.34 -4.83
C VAL A 4 -11.87 10.11 -4.87
N LEU A 5 -10.76 9.39 -5.05
CA LEU A 5 -9.47 10.03 -5.31
C LEU A 5 -9.27 10.17 -6.82
N HIS A 6 -8.81 11.33 -7.27
CA HIS A 6 -8.33 11.57 -8.62
C HIS A 6 -6.82 11.71 -8.59
N LEU A 7 -6.13 10.71 -9.11
CA LEU A 7 -4.68 10.65 -9.19
C LEU A 7 -4.25 11.38 -10.47
N ARG A 8 -3.43 12.43 -10.34
CA ARG A 8 -2.99 13.28 -11.45
C ARG A 8 -1.47 13.26 -11.57
N GLY A 9 -0.98 12.94 -12.77
CA GLY A 9 0.44 12.81 -13.06
C GLY A 9 0.77 11.41 -13.59
N PRO A 10 2.06 11.09 -13.76
CA PRO A 10 2.46 9.78 -14.26
C PRO A 10 2.04 8.68 -13.26
N VAL A 11 1.10 7.84 -13.70
CA VAL A 11 0.63 6.65 -12.99
C VAL A 11 1.25 5.43 -13.65
N LEU A 12 2.16 4.76 -12.95
CA LEU A 12 2.77 3.51 -13.41
C LEU A 12 1.77 2.36 -13.23
N VAL A 13 1.31 1.79 -14.35
CA VAL A 13 0.28 0.73 -14.37
C VAL A 13 0.83 -0.63 -14.81
N GLY A 14 2.05 -0.65 -15.32
CA GLY A 14 2.79 -1.84 -15.70
C GLY A 14 4.30 -1.57 -15.79
N PRO A 15 5.11 -2.57 -16.15
CA PRO A 15 6.57 -2.44 -16.22
C PRO A 15 7.05 -1.32 -17.18
N ASP A 16 6.32 -1.14 -18.28
CA ASP A 16 6.65 -0.19 -19.36
C ASP A 16 5.47 0.74 -19.69
N GLU A 17 4.43 0.76 -18.85
CA GLU A 17 3.18 1.48 -19.12
C GLU A 17 2.90 2.54 -18.06
N VAL A 18 2.71 3.78 -18.53
CA VAL A 18 2.38 4.95 -17.71
C VAL A 18 1.18 5.68 -18.32
N VAL A 19 0.18 5.99 -17.50
CA VAL A 19 -0.97 6.83 -17.88
C VAL A 19 -0.91 8.18 -17.17
N GLY A 20 -1.66 9.18 -17.64
CA GLY A 20 -1.62 10.54 -17.09
C GLY A 20 -2.55 10.78 -15.89
N GLU A 21 -3.52 9.90 -15.67
CA GLU A 21 -4.45 9.98 -14.55
C GLU A 21 -5.11 8.63 -14.26
N ALA A 22 -5.63 8.47 -13.04
CA ALA A 22 -6.48 7.34 -12.62
C ALA A 22 -7.42 7.78 -11.48
N TRP A 23 -8.42 6.96 -11.17
CA TRP A 23 -9.33 7.19 -10.04
C TRP A 23 -9.36 6.01 -9.09
N VAL A 24 -9.46 6.29 -7.79
CA VAL A 24 -9.72 5.28 -6.76
C VAL A 24 -11.16 5.43 -6.27
N VAL A 25 -11.96 4.39 -6.48
CA VAL A 25 -13.37 4.31 -6.07
C VAL A 25 -13.53 3.09 -5.18
N GLY A 26 -13.79 3.32 -3.88
CA GLY A 26 -14.02 2.22 -2.93
C GLY A 26 -12.85 1.23 -2.85
N GLY A 27 -11.62 1.71 -2.90
CA GLY A 27 -10.41 0.88 -2.85
C GLY A 27 -10.05 0.19 -4.17
N ARG A 28 -10.74 0.50 -5.28
CA ARG A 28 -10.43 -0.04 -6.62
C ARG A 28 -9.98 1.07 -7.55
N ILE A 29 -9.01 0.75 -8.40
CA ILE A 29 -8.54 1.66 -9.46
C ILE A 29 -9.45 1.52 -10.69
N THR A 30 -9.77 2.65 -11.32
CA THR A 30 -10.36 2.74 -12.67
C THR A 30 -9.66 3.84 -13.47
N TYR A 31 -9.68 3.70 -14.79
CA TYR A 31 -9.20 4.72 -15.74
C TYR A 31 -10.37 5.45 -16.43
N GLU A 32 -11.61 5.11 -16.05
CA GLU A 32 -12.81 5.83 -16.46
C GLU A 32 -13.19 6.82 -15.38
N ARG A 33 -13.45 8.07 -15.78
CA ARG A 33 -13.85 9.14 -14.86
C ARG A 33 -15.20 8.79 -14.19
N PRO A 34 -15.25 8.62 -12.85
CA PRO A 34 -16.51 8.39 -12.15
C PRO A 34 -17.32 9.67 -12.02
N ALA A 35 -18.62 9.52 -11.74
CA ALA A 35 -19.49 10.64 -11.37
C ALA A 35 -19.31 11.03 -9.89
N GLY A 36 -19.52 12.31 -9.58
CA GLY A 36 -19.49 12.84 -8.21
C GLY A 36 -18.23 13.63 -7.89
N ASP A 37 -18.14 14.07 -6.63
CA ASP A 37 -17.03 14.88 -6.15
C ASP A 37 -15.76 14.05 -6.01
N VAL A 38 -14.64 14.63 -6.45
CA VAL A 38 -13.32 14.00 -6.41
C VAL A 38 -12.35 14.84 -5.59
N THR A 39 -11.45 14.18 -4.86
CA THR A 39 -10.30 14.81 -4.22
C THR A 39 -9.07 14.52 -5.07
N ALA A 40 -8.43 15.57 -5.58
CA ALA A 40 -7.25 15.44 -6.42
C ALA A 40 -5.98 15.21 -5.60
N VAL A 41 -5.11 14.34 -6.10
CA VAL A 41 -3.77 14.08 -5.58
C VAL A 41 -2.79 14.17 -6.76
N ASP A 42 -1.81 15.06 -6.64
CA ASP A 42 -0.81 15.30 -7.68
C ASP A 42 0.51 14.60 -7.39
N GLY A 43 1.15 14.05 -8.41
CA GLY A 43 2.51 13.53 -8.32
C GLY A 43 2.78 12.30 -9.17
N TRP A 44 3.86 11.60 -8.85
CA TRP A 44 4.13 10.27 -9.38
C TRP A 44 3.34 9.25 -8.57
N VAL A 45 2.60 8.38 -9.27
CA VAL A 45 1.88 7.28 -8.65
C VAL A 45 2.53 5.98 -9.06
N VAL A 46 3.01 5.24 -8.05
CA VAL A 46 3.62 3.92 -8.20
C VAL A 46 2.78 2.90 -7.43
N PRO A 47 2.73 1.62 -7.87
CA PRO A 47 2.15 0.56 -7.06
C PRO A 47 2.82 0.50 -5.69
N GLY A 48 2.03 0.20 -4.66
CA GLY A 48 2.60 -0.14 -3.35
C GLY A 48 3.58 -1.31 -3.49
N LEU A 49 4.73 -1.23 -2.82
CA LEU A 49 5.71 -2.30 -2.86
C LEU A 49 5.16 -3.56 -2.18
N VAL A 50 5.71 -4.70 -2.58
CA VAL A 50 5.44 -5.99 -1.94
C VAL A 50 6.71 -6.42 -1.24
N ASP A 51 6.65 -6.58 0.08
CA ASP A 51 7.69 -7.30 0.80
C ASP A 51 7.35 -8.79 0.77
N ALA A 52 8.13 -9.54 -0.01
CA ALA A 52 7.94 -10.98 -0.18
C ALA A 52 8.52 -11.81 0.98
N HIS A 53 9.28 -11.19 1.89
CA HIS A 53 9.95 -11.89 2.98
C HIS A 53 10.24 -10.94 4.15
N CYS A 54 9.24 -10.78 5.02
CA CYS A 54 9.39 -10.15 6.33
C CYS A 54 9.26 -11.17 7.48
N HIS A 55 9.55 -10.71 8.69
CA HIS A 55 9.37 -11.46 9.95
C HIS A 55 8.75 -10.54 11.01
N ILE A 56 7.48 -10.17 10.81
CA ILE A 56 6.68 -9.41 11.78
C ILE A 56 6.46 -10.26 13.03
N GLY A 57 6.60 -9.66 14.20
CA GLY A 57 6.50 -10.38 15.47
C GLY A 57 7.78 -11.10 15.90
N LEU A 58 8.92 -10.84 15.22
CA LEU A 58 10.22 -11.39 15.58
C LEU A 58 11.29 -10.29 15.74
N ASP A 59 12.15 -10.45 16.73
CA ASP A 59 13.39 -9.69 16.88
C ASP A 59 14.59 -10.59 17.24
N ALA A 60 15.71 -10.00 17.63
CA ALA A 60 16.92 -10.74 18.00
C ALA A 60 16.77 -11.60 19.29
N ALA A 61 15.80 -11.29 20.15
CA ALA A 61 15.49 -12.01 21.38
C ALA A 61 14.35 -13.04 21.20
N GLY A 62 13.63 -13.02 20.07
CA GLY A 62 12.59 -13.99 19.74
C GLY A 62 11.26 -13.31 19.43
N ALA A 63 10.16 -13.94 19.85
CA ALA A 63 8.83 -13.38 19.66
C ALA A 63 8.67 -12.04 20.39
N VAL A 64 8.03 -11.06 19.74
CA VAL A 64 7.71 -9.76 20.34
C VAL A 64 6.22 -9.61 20.63
N ASP A 65 5.86 -8.59 21.40
CA ASP A 65 4.46 -8.28 21.70
C ASP A 65 3.70 -7.70 20.48
N GLU A 66 2.37 -7.74 20.56
CA GLU A 66 1.47 -7.22 19.52
C GLU A 66 1.78 -5.76 19.14
N GLN A 67 2.08 -4.92 20.14
CA GLN A 67 2.38 -3.51 19.90
C GLN A 67 3.67 -3.35 19.09
N THR A 68 4.66 -4.22 19.29
CA THR A 68 5.91 -4.21 18.53
C THR A 68 5.68 -4.75 17.13
N SER A 69 4.90 -5.82 16.97
CA SER A 69 4.48 -6.35 15.67
C SER A 69 3.76 -5.28 14.84
N GLU A 70 2.83 -4.54 15.44
CA GLU A 70 2.14 -3.43 14.78
C GLU A 70 3.13 -2.34 14.34
N ARG A 71 4.07 -1.94 15.21
CA ARG A 71 5.09 -0.94 14.85
C ARG A 71 5.97 -1.39 13.69
N GLN A 72 6.32 -2.68 13.61
CA GLN A 72 7.06 -3.24 12.48
C GLN A 72 6.26 -3.12 11.19
N ALA A 73 4.99 -3.57 11.19
CA ALA A 73 4.12 -3.49 10.02
C ALA A 73 3.86 -2.04 9.55
N LEU A 74 3.73 -1.10 10.51
CA LEU A 74 3.60 0.33 10.21
C LEU A 74 4.88 0.90 9.61
N ALA A 75 6.05 0.45 10.05
CA ALA A 75 7.32 0.87 9.47
C ALA A 75 7.45 0.42 8.00
N ASP A 76 7.05 -0.81 7.68
CA ASP A 76 7.01 -1.30 6.29
C ASP A 76 6.03 -0.51 5.42
N ARG A 77 4.82 -0.23 5.94
CA ARG A 77 3.83 0.63 5.27
C ARG A 77 4.40 2.01 4.98
N ASP A 78 5.04 2.64 5.97
CA ASP A 78 5.60 3.98 5.85
C ASP A 78 6.81 4.02 4.90
N ALA A 79 7.51 2.90 4.73
CA ALA A 79 8.53 2.70 3.69
C ALA A 79 7.94 2.44 2.28
N GLY A 80 6.62 2.23 2.18
CA GLY A 80 5.90 2.04 0.92
C GLY A 80 5.54 0.60 0.58
N ALA A 81 5.81 -0.37 1.47
CA ALA A 81 5.37 -1.75 1.32
C ALA A 81 3.92 -1.90 1.80
N LEU A 82 2.99 -2.10 0.87
CA LEU A 82 1.55 -2.14 1.14
C LEU A 82 0.97 -3.56 1.11
N LEU A 83 1.81 -4.56 0.83
CA LEU A 83 1.52 -5.97 0.98
C LEU A 83 2.76 -6.66 1.55
N LEU A 84 2.58 -7.37 2.66
CA LEU A 84 3.65 -8.11 3.32
C LEU A 84 3.33 -9.60 3.29
N ARG A 85 4.34 -10.41 2.98
CA ARG A 85 4.31 -11.85 3.16
C ARG A 85 5.30 -12.23 4.25
N ASP A 86 4.75 -12.55 5.40
CA ASP A 86 5.52 -13.07 6.52
C ASP A 86 6.01 -14.50 6.23
N ALA A 87 7.30 -14.75 6.46
CA ALA A 87 7.92 -16.06 6.20
C ALA A 87 7.83 -17.04 7.39
N GLY A 88 7.08 -16.69 8.43
CA GLY A 88 6.89 -17.44 9.66
C GLY A 88 7.32 -16.59 10.86
N SER A 89 6.43 -16.53 11.86
CA SER A 89 6.65 -15.86 13.13
C SER A 89 6.61 -16.87 14.28
N PRO A 90 7.51 -16.79 15.27
CA PRO A 90 7.42 -17.60 16.48
C PRO A 90 6.38 -17.05 17.48
N ALA A 91 5.81 -15.88 17.21
CA ALA A 91 4.68 -15.35 17.95
C ALA A 91 3.39 -16.13 17.61
N ASP A 92 2.49 -16.26 18.59
CA ASP A 92 1.15 -16.81 18.35
C ASP A 92 0.36 -15.79 17.52
N THR A 93 -0.11 -16.20 16.34
CA THR A 93 -0.81 -15.34 15.35
C THR A 93 -2.28 -15.70 15.23
#